data_AF-A0A6C0JPN4-F1
#
_entry.id   AF-A0A6C0JPN4-F1
#
_cell.length_a   1.000
_cell.length_b   1.000
_cell.length_c   1.000
_cell.angle_alpha   90.00
_cell.angle_beta   90.00
_cell.angle_gamma   90.00
#
_symmetry.space_group_name_H-M   'P 1'
#
loop_
_entity.id
_entity.type
_entity.pdbx_description
1 polymer ?
#
loop_
_entity_poly.entity_id
_entity_poly.type
_entity_poly.pdbx_seq_one_letter_code
_entity_poly.pdbx_strand_id
1 'polypeptide(L)' 'MSYYIVYSYVPSWGHGPTKYIEGIYTDLDQAKHRQTIVCGVKAKPGINSSLYGNGLVSFINVVPIGDCHIEMFTTSPSPN' A
#
# COMPACT_ATOMS: atom_id res chain seq x y z
N MET A 1 -9.95 -12.47 -11.56
CA MET A 1 -9.54 -12.60 -10.15
C MET A 1 -8.33 -11.70 -9.94
N SER A 2 -8.18 -11.09 -8.77
CA SER A 2 -7.11 -10.11 -8.51
C SER A 2 -6.45 -10.38 -7.16
N TYR A 3 -5.18 -10.01 -7.05
CA TYR A 3 -4.47 -9.87 -5.80
C TYR A 3 -4.58 -8.45 -5.27
N TYR A 4 -4.62 -8.32 -3.94
CA TYR A 4 -4.63 -7.08 -3.19
C TYR A 4 -3.33 -7.02 -2.39
N ILE A 5 -2.40 -6.17 -2.81
CA ILE A 5 -1.10 -6.03 -2.15
C ILE A 5 -1.16 -4.83 -1.22
N VAL A 6 -0.92 -5.05 0.07
CA VAL A 6 -0.86 -3.98 1.06
C VAL A 6 0.58 -3.49 1.15
N TYR A 7 0.76 -2.20 0.91
CA TYR A 7 2.05 -1.53 1.07
C TYR A 7 2.04 -0.60 2.28
N SER A 8 3.19 -0.36 2.89
CA SER A 8 3.40 0.68 3.89
C SER A 8 4.66 1.49 3.57
N TYR A 9 4.72 2.75 4.03
CA TYR A 9 5.94 3.55 4.03
C TYR A 9 5.90 4.64 5.09
N VAL A 10 7.07 5.08 5.53
CA VAL A 10 7.22 6.28 6.35
C VAL A 10 7.28 7.49 5.40
N PRO A 11 6.44 8.51 5.56
CA PRO A 11 6.53 9.74 4.78
C PRO A 11 7.91 10.38 4.95
N SER A 12 8.62 10.64 3.85
CA SER A 12 9.87 11.39 3.85
C SER A 12 9.70 12.64 3.00
N TRP A 13 10.11 13.79 3.54
CA TRP A 13 10.07 15.07 2.85
C TRP A 13 11.41 15.26 2.12
N GLY A 14 11.40 15.19 0.78
CA GLY A 14 12.58 15.43 -0.06
C GLY A 14 13.25 14.18 -0.63
N HIS A 15 12.96 12.99 -0.11
CA HIS A 15 13.36 11.72 -0.71
C HIS A 15 12.14 10.84 -0.98
N GLY A 16 12.22 10.05 -2.06
CA GLY A 16 11.21 9.06 -2.34
C GLY A 16 11.09 8.05 -1.19
N PRO A 17 9.90 7.83 -0.61
CA PRO A 17 9.78 6.94 0.53
C PRO A 17 10.01 5.48 0.12
N THR A 18 10.81 4.76 0.93
CA THR A 18 10.93 3.31 0.81
C THR A 18 9.61 2.66 1.19
N LYS A 19 9.06 1.86 0.27
CA LYS A 19 7.81 1.13 0.45
C LYS A 19 8.08 -0.32 0.83
N TYR A 20 7.31 -0.86 1.75
CA TYR A 20 7.38 -2.24 2.22
C TYR A 20 6.09 -2.97 1.85
N ILE A 21 6.20 -4.24 1.45
CA ILE A 21 5.05 -5.12 1.24
C ILE A 21 4.66 -5.71 2.59
N GLU A 22 3.46 -5.40 3.06
CA GLU A 22 2.91 -5.86 4.33
C GLU A 22 2.12 -7.16 4.20
N GLY A 23 1.69 -7.50 2.98
CA GLY A 23 0.96 -8.73 2.68
C GLY A 23 0.33 -8.72 1.29
N ILE A 24 0.05 -9.91 0.78
CA ILE A 24 -0.61 -10.16 -0.51
C ILE A 24 -1.84 -11.02 -0.22
N TYR A 25 -3.02 -10.57 -0.67
CA TYR A 25 -4.30 -11.19 -0.35
C TYR A 25 -5.13 -11.42 -1.61
N THR A 26 -5.98 -12.43 -1.61
CA THR A 26 -6.98 -12.66 -2.69
C THR A 26 -8.33 -12.02 -2.38
N ASP A 27 -8.47 -11.46 -1.18
CA ASP A 27 -9.69 -10.86 -0.65
C ASP A 27 -9.43 -9.42 -0.19
N LEU A 28 -10.32 -8.50 -0.57
CA LEU A 28 -10.18 -7.07 -0.25
C LEU A 28 -10.36 -6.80 1.25
N ASP A 29 -11.21 -7.55 1.94
CA ASP A 29 -11.48 -7.32 3.36
C ASP A 29 -10.29 -7.77 4.22
N GLN A 30 -9.62 -8.86 3.85
CA GLN A 30 -8.34 -9.25 4.45
C GLN A 30 -7.25 -8.17 4.24
N ALA A 31 -7.14 -7.61 3.04
CA ALA A 31 -6.19 -6.54 2.77
C ALA A 31 -6.49 -5.28 3.61
N LYS A 32 -7.76 -4.88 3.74
CA LYS A 32 -8.18 -3.77 4.62
C LYS A 32 -7.94 -4.06 6.10
N HIS A 33 -8.14 -5.30 6.52
CA HIS A 33 -7.83 -5.72 7.89
C HIS A 33 -6.34 -5.56 8.18
N ARG A 34 -5.48 -6.00 7.25
CA ARG A 34 -4.02 -5.78 7.37
C ARG A 34 -3.67 -4.29 7.38
N GLN A 35 -4.25 -3.50 6.49
CA GLN A 35 -4.05 -2.04 6.47
C GLN A 35 -4.40 -1.38 7.81
N THR A 36 -5.49 -1.84 8.44
CA THR A 36 -5.91 -1.38 9.77
C THR A 36 -4.91 -1.75 10.86
N ILE A 37 -4.35 -2.96 10.81
CA ILE A 37 -3.29 -3.41 11.73
C ILE A 37 -2.03 -2.55 11.56
N VAL A 38 -1.59 -2.33 10.33
CA VAL A 38 -0.36 -1.57 10.01
C VAL A 38 -0.46 -0.13 10.51
N CYS A 39 -1.52 0.58 10.15
CA CYS A 39 -1.66 1.99 10.50
C CYS A 39 -2.31 2.21 11.89
N GLY A 40 -2.83 1.18 12.55
CA GLY A 40 -3.52 1.30 13.84
C GLY A 40 -4.83 2.10 13.77
N VAL A 41 -5.34 2.38 12.58
CA VAL A 41 -6.58 3.14 12.35
C VAL A 41 -7.48 2.38 11.40
N LYS A 42 -8.80 2.50 11.57
CA LYS A 42 -9.77 1.75 10.77
C LYS A 42 -9.70 2.15 9.29
N ALA A 43 -9.53 1.17 8.42
CA ALA A 43 -9.55 1.39 6.97
C ALA A 43 -10.87 2.04 6.52
N LYS A 44 -10.77 3.01 5.61
CA LYS A 44 -11.94 3.68 5.02
C LYS A 44 -12.66 2.75 4.05
N PRO A 45 -14.00 2.85 3.90
CA PRO A 45 -14.72 2.16 2.85
C PRO A 45 -14.22 2.61 1.46
N GLY A 46 -14.20 1.70 0.48
CA GLY A 46 -13.68 1.93 -0.87
C GLY A 46 -12.46 1.07 -1.24
N ILE A 47 -11.98 1.23 -2.48
CA ILE A 47 -10.76 0.63 -3.04
C ILE A 47 -9.74 1.76 -3.22
N ASN A 48 -8.44 1.49 -3.01
CA ASN A 48 -7.34 2.46 -3.14
C ASN A 48 -7.32 3.62 -2.13
N SER A 49 -7.90 3.44 -0.94
CA SER A 49 -7.82 4.43 0.13
C SER A 49 -6.45 4.38 0.79
N SER A 50 -5.58 5.35 0.49
CA SER A 50 -4.39 5.61 1.30
C SER A 50 -4.82 5.95 2.74
N LEU A 51 -4.18 5.30 3.70
CA LEU A 51 -4.47 5.41 5.13
C LEU A 51 -3.21 5.88 5.85
N TYR A 52 -3.35 6.85 6.75
CA TYR A 52 -2.25 7.33 7.58
C TYR A 52 -2.53 7.03 9.05
N GLY A 53 -1.57 6.43 9.73
CA GLY A 53 -1.62 6.13 11.15
C GLY A 53 -0.34 5.44 11.61
N ASN A 54 -0.03 5.48 12.91
CA ASN A 54 1.22 4.97 13.49
C ASN A 54 2.50 5.51 12.82
N GLY A 55 2.46 6.73 12.24
CA GLY A 55 3.59 7.31 11.51
C GLY A 55 3.85 6.69 10.13
N LEU A 56 2.96 5.80 9.67
CA LEU A 56 3.03 5.12 8.39
C LEU A 56 1.86 5.55 7.49
N VAL A 57 2.13 5.60 6.19
CA VAL A 57 1.09 5.58 5.17
C VAL A 57 0.98 4.15 4.63
N SER A 58 -0.22 3.63 4.55
CA SER A 58 -0.50 2.34 3.92
C SER A 58 -1.53 2.46 2.81
N PHE A 59 -1.36 1.71 1.72
CA PHE A 59 -2.30 1.67 0.60
C PHE A 59 -2.39 0.26 0.04
N ILE A 60 -3.48 -0.03 -0.67
CA ILE A 60 -3.74 -1.32 -1.30
C ILE A 60 -3.57 -1.13 -2.81
N ASN A 61 -2.69 -1.92 -3.43
CA ASN A 61 -2.60 -2.02 -4.88
C ASN A 61 -3.40 -3.24 -5.36
N VAL A 62 -4.21 -3.08 -6.41
CA VAL A 62 -5.01 -4.17 -6.98
C VAL A 62 -4.32 -4.64 -8.25
N VAL A 63 -3.88 -5.90 -8.25
CA VAL A 63 -3.14 -6.52 -9.36
C VAL A 63 -3.98 -7.65 -9.95
N PRO A 64 -4.38 -7.59 -11.23
CA PRO A 64 -5.06 -8.70 -11.88
C PRO A 64 -4.21 -9.97 -11.88
N ILE A 65 -4.81 -11.15 -11.68
CA ILE A 65 -4.10 -12.43 -11.81
C ILE A 65 -3.59 -12.58 -13.26
N GLY A 66 -2.32 -12.96 -13.39
CA GLY A 66 -1.65 -13.08 -14.69
C GLY A 66 -0.97 -11.79 -15.14
N ASP A 67 -1.21 -10.68 -14.43
CA ASP A 67 -0.43 -9.46 -14.61
C ASP A 67 0.94 -9.63 -13.93
N CYS A 68 2.01 -9.49 -14.71
CA CYS A 68 3.38 -9.51 -14.23
C CYS A 68 3.94 -8.09 -13.99
N HIS A 69 3.18 -7.05 -14.34
CA HIS A 69 3.52 -5.66 -14.06
C HIS A 69 2.96 -5.27 -12.69
N ILE A 70 3.65 -5.71 -11.64
CA ILE A 70 3.47 -5.09 -10.33
C ILE A 70 4.22 -3.77 -10.36
N GLU A 71 3.52 -2.67 -10.64
CA GLU A 71 4.09 -1.32 -10.51
C GLU A 71 4.40 -1.05 -9.03
N MET A 72 5.61 -1.43 -8.61
CA MET A 72 6.24 -0.84 -7.43
C MET A 72 6.60 0.60 -7.81
N PHE A 73 5.71 1.54 -7.47
CA PHE A 73 6.01 2.97 -7.58
C PHE A 73 7.18 3.32 -6.65
N THR A 74 8.42 3.11 -7.10
CA THR A 74 9.57 3.81 -6.55
C THR A 74 9.45 5.24 -7.05
N THR A 75 9.12 6.17 -6.17
CA THR A 75 9.27 7.60 -6.49
C THR A 75 10.72 7.82 -6.86
N SER A 76 10.99 8.03 -8.14
CA SER A 76 12.30 8.42 -8.63
C SER A 76 12.82 9.57 -7.77
N PRO A 77 14.10 9.56 -7.34
CA PRO A 77 14.66 10.74 -6.72
C PRO A 77 14.49 11.92 -7.68
N SER A 78 13.95 13.05 -7.20
CA SER A 78 13.90 14.28 -8.00
C SER A 78 15.30 14.56 -8.56
N PRO A 79 15.43 14.90 -9.86
CA PRO A 79 16.69 15.44 -10.35
C PRO A 79 16.95 16.77 -9.64
N ASN A 80 18.15 16.89 -9.05
CA ASN A 80 18.66 18.10 -8.40
C ASN A 80 18.64 19.31 -9.34
#